data_AF-A0A512LBL8-F1
#
_entry.id   AF-A0A512LBL8-F1
#
_cell.length_a   1.000
_cell.length_b   1.000
_cell.length_c   1.000
_cell.angle_alpha   90.00
_cell.angle_beta   90.00
_cell.angle_gamma   90.00
#
_symmetry.space_group_name_H-M   'P 1'
#
loop_
_entity.id
_entity.type
_entity.pdbx_description
1 polymer ?
#
loop_
_entity_poly.entity_id
_entity_poly.type
_entity_poly.pdbx_seq_one_letter_code
_entity_poly.pdbx_strand_id
1 'polypeptide(L)'
;MRRRFFPMLTAATLALMLAGCASVAPPAPVTVPDVIRLSREGDPPEQIIQRMRDAGMVYRLKASQFARLHQQGVPDAVLDYMQHTYLEAVRRDQRLQDWNRWWPGPDGYFYGGCYYGSWPYGCY
;
A
#
# COMPACT_ATOMS: atom_id res chain seq x y z
N MET A 1 48.58 36.31 -13.56
CA MET A 1 47.93 35.33 -12.66
C MET A 1 46.46 35.17 -13.09
N ARG A 2 46.13 34.13 -13.86
CA ARG A 2 44.80 33.97 -14.47
C ARG A 2 44.08 32.81 -13.78
N ARG A 3 42.94 33.14 -13.16
CA ARG A 3 42.13 32.31 -12.25
C ARG A 3 41.80 30.94 -12.88
N ARG A 4 42.45 29.86 -12.43
CA ARG A 4 42.12 28.46 -12.73
C ARG A 4 41.00 27.89 -11.83
N PHE A 5 40.28 28.74 -11.10
CA PHE A 5 39.27 28.33 -10.11
C PHE A 5 37.85 28.14 -10.66
N PHE A 6 37.59 28.53 -11.92
CA PHE A 6 36.24 28.56 -12.49
C PHE A 6 35.65 27.19 -12.94
N PRO A 7 36.42 26.20 -13.47
CA PRO A 7 35.81 24.95 -13.96
C PRO A 7 35.55 23.92 -12.85
N MET A 8 36.17 24.09 -11.68
CA MET A 8 36.07 23.15 -10.55
C MET A 8 34.80 23.37 -9.71
N LEU A 9 34.31 24.61 -9.65
CA LEU A 9 33.07 24.97 -8.94
C LEU A 9 31.80 24.50 -9.67
N THR A 10 31.82 24.45 -11.00
CA THR A 10 30.71 23.95 -11.83
C THR A 10 30.56 22.43 -11.80
N ALA A 11 31.65 21.68 -11.62
CA ALA A 11 31.58 20.22 -11.50
C ALA A 11 30.99 19.76 -10.15
N ALA A 12 31.29 20.48 -9.08
CA ALA A 12 30.80 20.15 -7.73
C ALA A 12 29.28 20.37 -7.56
N THR A 13 28.71 21.36 -8.25
CA THR A 13 27.26 21.63 -8.20
C THR A 13 26.44 20.61 -8.98
N LEU A 14 26.97 20.07 -10.08
CA LEU A 14 26.31 19.02 -10.85
C LEU A 14 26.30 17.67 -10.10
N ALA A 15 27.37 17.35 -9.38
CA ALA A 15 27.45 16.11 -8.59
C ALA A 15 26.47 16.08 -7.40
N LEU A 16 26.15 17.23 -6.79
CA LEU A 16 25.16 17.31 -5.71
C LEU A 16 23.72 17.08 -6.19
N MET A 17 23.39 17.41 -7.44
CA MET A 17 22.04 17.19 -7.98
C MET A 17 21.74 15.73 -8.31
N LEU A 18 22.77 14.89 -8.56
CA LEU A 18 22.58 13.46 -8.82
C LEU A 18 22.45 12.61 -7.54
N ALA A 19 22.77 13.14 -6.37
CA ALA A 19 22.67 12.41 -5.09
C ALA A 19 21.25 12.45 -4.48
N GLY A 20 20.28 13.08 -5.14
CA GLY A 20 18.95 13.39 -4.57
C GLY A 20 17.84 12.37 -4.82
N CYS A 21 18.10 11.25 -5.50
CA CYS A 21 17.07 10.25 -5.77
C CYS A 21 17.20 9.02 -4.85
N ALA A 22 16.07 8.68 -4.22
CA ALA A 22 15.70 7.36 -3.71
C ALA A 22 16.14 6.98 -2.28
N SER A 23 15.31 7.34 -1.30
CA SER A 23 14.95 6.42 -0.20
C SER A 23 13.71 6.88 0.57
N VAL A 24 12.58 7.11 -0.11
CA VAL A 24 11.30 7.17 0.61
C VAL A 24 10.92 5.74 0.97
N ALA A 25 10.92 5.43 2.27
CA ALA A 25 10.46 4.13 2.75
C ALA A 25 8.99 3.94 2.33
N PRO A 26 8.59 2.73 1.90
CA PRO A 26 7.20 2.49 1.56
C PRO A 26 6.32 2.74 2.80
N PRO A 27 5.11 3.31 2.61
CA PRO A 27 4.16 3.48 3.70
C PRO A 27 3.89 2.12 4.37
N ALA A 28 3.74 2.14 5.69
CA ALA A 28 3.46 0.94 6.47
C ALA A 28 2.18 0.25 5.96
N PRO A 29 2.14 -1.09 5.94
CA PRO A 29 0.98 -1.81 5.46
C PRO A 29 -0.18 -1.59 6.43
N VAL A 30 -1.38 -1.42 5.90
CA VAL A 30 -2.61 -1.38 6.71
C VAL A 30 -3.18 -2.80 6.76
N THR A 31 -3.09 -3.48 7.89
CA THR A 31 -3.59 -4.85 8.06
C THR A 31 -5.09 -4.88 8.40
N VAL A 32 -5.72 -6.05 8.39
CA VAL A 32 -7.14 -6.18 8.80
C VAL A 32 -7.33 -5.80 10.29
N PRO A 33 -6.47 -6.24 11.24
CA PRO A 33 -6.49 -5.74 12.60
C PRO A 33 -6.36 -4.22 12.71
N ASP A 34 -5.52 -3.59 11.89
CA ASP A 34 -5.43 -2.12 11.86
C ASP A 34 -6.74 -1.48 11.43
N VAL A 35 -7.39 -2.00 10.39
CA VAL A 35 -8.68 -1.46 9.94
C VAL A 35 -9.74 -1.59 11.03
N ILE A 36 -9.79 -2.72 11.74
CA ILE A 36 -10.69 -2.90 12.89
C ILE A 36 -10.39 -1.88 13.98
N ARG A 37 -9.10 -1.69 14.31
CA ARG A 37 -8.66 -0.76 15.34
C ARG A 37 -9.04 0.68 14.99
N LEU A 38 -8.68 1.15 13.79
CA LEU A 38 -8.99 2.51 13.30
C LEU A 38 -10.51 2.76 13.29
N SER A 39 -11.28 1.76 12.85
CA SER A 39 -12.75 1.85 12.84
C SER A 39 -13.33 1.99 14.25
N ARG A 40 -12.79 1.27 15.24
CA ARG A 40 -13.23 1.34 16.64
C ARG A 40 -12.78 2.61 17.35
N GLU A 41 -11.64 3.16 16.97
CA GLU A 41 -11.16 4.47 17.43
C GLU A 41 -12.03 5.62 16.89
N GLY A 42 -12.90 5.35 15.91
CA GLY A 42 -13.83 6.32 15.33
C GLY A 42 -13.23 7.14 14.20
N ASP A 43 -12.13 6.67 13.59
CA ASP A 43 -11.55 7.34 12.43
C ASP A 43 -12.57 7.40 11.28
N PRO A 44 -12.68 8.53 10.56
CA PRO A 44 -13.60 8.64 9.43
C PRO A 44 -13.31 7.59 8.35
N PRO A 45 -14.34 6.95 7.76
CA PRO A 45 -14.17 5.92 6.74
C PRO A 45 -13.25 6.35 5.59
N GLU A 46 -13.37 7.59 5.12
CA GLU A 46 -12.59 8.16 4.04
C GLU A 46 -11.11 8.25 4.41
N GLN A 47 -10.79 8.53 5.68
CA GLN A 47 -9.42 8.58 6.17
C GLN A 47 -8.82 7.17 6.20
N ILE A 48 -9.57 6.17 6.66
CA ILE A 48 -9.13 4.77 6.67
C ILE A 48 -8.84 4.31 5.23
N ILE A 49 -9.77 4.58 4.30
CA ILE A 49 -9.63 4.27 2.87
C ILE A 49 -8.39 4.96 2.28
N GLN A 50 -8.14 6.23 2.62
CA GLN A 50 -6.97 6.94 2.14
C GLN A 50 -5.68 6.27 2.62
N ARG A 51 -5.59 5.89 3.91
CA ARG A 51 -4.43 5.15 4.44
C ARG A 51 -4.21 3.82 3.72
N MET A 52 -5.28 3.07 3.44
CA MET A 52 -5.21 1.80 2.70
C MET A 52 -4.73 2.00 1.25
N ARG A 53 -5.20 3.08 0.60
CA ARG A 53 -4.79 3.48 -0.75
C ARG A 53 -3.31 3.85 -0.79
N ASP A 54 -2.87 4.68 0.15
CA ASP A 54 -1.48 5.14 0.24
C ASP A 54 -0.54 3.96 0.50
N ALA A 55 -0.96 3.01 1.36
CA ALA A 55 -0.24 1.76 1.60
C ALA A 55 -0.28 0.76 0.42
N GLY A 56 -1.15 1.01 -0.57
CA GLY A 56 -1.31 0.15 -1.75
C GLY A 56 -1.73 -1.28 -1.40
N MET A 57 -2.61 -1.42 -0.40
CA MET A 57 -3.05 -2.72 0.11
C MET A 57 -4.29 -3.24 -0.62
N VAL A 58 -4.34 -4.55 -0.86
CA VAL A 58 -5.46 -5.29 -1.43
C VAL A 58 -5.78 -6.48 -0.54
N TYR A 59 -7.07 -6.72 -0.29
CA TYR A 59 -7.53 -7.71 0.68
C TYR A 59 -8.36 -8.79 -0.01
N ARG A 60 -7.90 -10.03 0.05
CA ARG A 60 -8.65 -11.19 -0.42
C ARG A 60 -9.45 -11.77 0.74
N LEU A 61 -10.68 -11.29 0.89
CA LEU A 61 -11.58 -11.70 1.96
C LEU A 61 -12.72 -12.58 1.43
N LYS A 62 -13.14 -13.56 2.25
CA LYS A 62 -14.35 -14.35 2.03
C LYS A 62 -15.57 -13.55 2.47
N ALA A 63 -16.76 -13.84 1.93
CA ALA A 63 -18.01 -13.22 2.35
C ALA A 63 -18.25 -13.30 3.88
N SER A 64 -17.92 -14.45 4.50
CA SER A 64 -18.02 -14.61 5.95
C SER A 64 -17.02 -13.76 6.74
N GLN A 65 -15.88 -13.39 6.15
CA GLN A 65 -14.94 -12.44 6.76
C GLN A 65 -15.51 -11.01 6.69
N PHE A 66 -16.08 -10.58 5.55
CA PHE A 66 -16.76 -9.28 5.45
C PHE A 66 -17.87 -9.13 6.49
N ALA A 67 -18.73 -10.13 6.65
CA ALA A 67 -19.79 -10.12 7.67
C ALA A 67 -19.22 -9.97 9.10
N ARG A 68 -18.12 -10.65 9.41
CA ARG A 68 -17.45 -10.52 10.72
C ARG A 68 -16.81 -9.15 10.92
N LEU A 69 -16.27 -8.53 9.88
CA LEU A 69 -15.68 -7.18 9.98
C LEU A 69 -16.76 -6.13 10.21
N HIS A 70 -17.88 -6.23 9.50
CA HIS A 70 -19.05 -5.39 9.73
C HIS A 70 -19.53 -5.49 11.19
N GLN A 71 -19.69 -6.72 11.71
CA GLN A 71 -20.03 -6.95 13.13
C GLN A 71 -19.00 -6.40 14.12
N GLN A 72 -17.75 -6.23 13.71
CA GLN A 72 -16.69 -5.65 14.54
C GLN A 72 -16.62 -4.13 14.48
N GLY A 73 -17.54 -3.49 13.74
CA GLY A 73 -17.66 -2.04 13.63
C GLY A 73 -16.91 -1.43 12.45
N VAL A 74 -16.44 -2.24 11.49
CA VAL A 74 -15.83 -1.70 10.27
C VAL A 74 -16.93 -1.10 9.38
N PRO A 75 -16.84 0.18 8.98
CA PRO A 75 -17.87 0.84 8.17
C PRO A 75 -18.02 0.21 6.78
N ASP A 76 -19.25 0.19 6.26
CA ASP A 76 -19.57 -0.40 4.95
C ASP A 76 -18.73 0.19 3.82
N ALA A 77 -18.50 1.51 3.82
CA ALA A 77 -17.66 2.17 2.82
C ALA A 77 -16.22 1.61 2.77
N VAL A 78 -15.67 1.22 3.93
CA VAL A 78 -14.34 0.60 4.02
C VAL A 78 -14.38 -0.84 3.48
N LEU A 79 -15.42 -1.59 3.82
CA LEU A 79 -15.62 -2.96 3.32
C LEU A 79 -15.81 -2.99 1.80
N ASP A 80 -16.61 -2.08 1.26
CA ASP A 80 -16.83 -1.91 -0.16
C ASP A 80 -15.51 -1.57 -0.88
N TYR A 81 -14.70 -0.69 -0.28
CA TYR A 81 -13.38 -0.38 -0.82
C TYR A 81 -12.44 -1.60 -0.84
N MET A 82 -12.42 -2.41 0.23
CA MET A 82 -11.65 -3.67 0.27
C MET A 82 -12.09 -4.63 -0.84
N GLN A 83 -13.40 -4.80 -1.03
CA GLN A 83 -13.95 -5.70 -2.04
C GLN A 83 -13.67 -5.18 -3.46
N HIS A 84 -13.88 -3.89 -3.69
CA HIS A 84 -13.68 -3.25 -4.97
C HIS A 84 -12.22 -3.36 -5.43
N THR A 85 -11.27 -3.01 -4.56
CA THR A 85 -9.83 -3.09 -4.89
C THR A 85 -9.37 -4.50 -5.21
N TYR A 86 -9.91 -5.52 -4.53
CA TYR A 86 -9.67 -6.92 -4.90
C TYR A 86 -10.21 -7.27 -6.29
N LEU A 87 -11.44 -6.86 -6.60
CA LEU A 87 -12.04 -7.12 -7.91
C LEU A 87 -11.27 -6.41 -9.05
N GLU A 88 -10.80 -5.18 -8.82
CA GLU A 88 -9.94 -4.46 -9.75
C GLU A 88 -8.59 -5.17 -9.96
N ALA A 89 -7.97 -5.63 -8.87
CA ALA A 89 -6.71 -6.35 -8.94
C ALA A 89 -6.85 -7.64 -9.77
N VAL A 90 -7.92 -8.40 -9.53
CA VAL A 90 -8.27 -9.59 -10.30
C VAL A 90 -8.58 -9.28 -11.77
N ARG A 91 -9.26 -8.17 -12.05
CA ARG A 91 -9.54 -7.77 -13.43
C ARG A 91 -8.27 -7.44 -14.21
N ARG A 92 -7.29 -6.84 -13.54
CA ARG A 92 -5.97 -6.51 -14.13
C ARG A 92 -5.09 -7.74 -14.29
N ASP A 93 -5.11 -8.66 -13.33
CA ASP A 93 -4.40 -9.94 -13.39
C ASP A 93 -5.28 -11.07 -12.86
N GLN A 94 -5.83 -11.86 -13.79
CA GLN A 94 -6.73 -12.96 -13.46
C GLN A 94 -6.08 -14.05 -12.59
N ARG A 95 -4.74 -14.19 -12.60
CA ARG A 95 -4.04 -15.15 -11.70
C ARG A 95 -4.22 -14.82 -10.23
N LEU A 96 -4.57 -13.59 -9.89
CA LEU A 96 -4.90 -13.22 -8.51
C LEU A 96 -6.22 -13.85 -8.03
N GLN A 97 -7.00 -14.47 -8.91
CA GLN A 97 -8.14 -15.31 -8.50
C GLN A 97 -7.68 -16.58 -7.79
N ASP A 98 -6.47 -17.06 -8.05
CA ASP A 98 -5.96 -18.29 -7.46
C ASP A 98 -5.44 -18.06 -6.04
N TRP A 99 -5.93 -18.87 -5.10
CA TRP A 99 -5.58 -18.74 -3.68
C TRP A 99 -4.09 -18.93 -3.41
N ASN A 100 -3.39 -19.75 -4.21
CA ASN A 100 -1.95 -20.00 -4.09
C ASN A 100 -1.09 -18.76 -4.38
N ARG A 101 -1.67 -17.69 -4.93
CA ARG A 101 -0.98 -16.43 -5.19
C ARG A 101 -0.93 -15.50 -3.97
N TRP A 102 -1.72 -15.80 -2.93
CA TRP A 102 -1.84 -14.99 -1.72
C TRP A 102 -1.26 -15.74 -0.53
N TRP A 103 -0.43 -15.05 0.26
CA TRP A 103 0.09 -15.61 1.50
C TRP A 103 -0.78 -15.15 2.68
N PRO A 104 -1.18 -16.05 3.60
CA PRO A 104 -1.93 -15.65 4.77
C PRO A 104 -1.04 -14.83 5.72
N GLY A 105 -1.57 -13.72 6.22
CA GLY A 105 -1.01 -13.04 7.38
C GLY A 105 -1.13 -13.91 8.64
N PRO A 106 -0.33 -13.62 9.70
CA PRO A 106 -0.43 -14.34 10.98
C PRO A 106 -1.80 -14.16 11.66
N ASP A 107 -2.60 -13.20 11.20
CA ASP A 107 -3.96 -12.89 11.63
C ASP A 107 -5.04 -13.73 10.92
N GLY A 108 -4.66 -14.61 10.00
CA GLY A 108 -5.57 -15.49 9.26
C GLY A 108 -6.31 -14.81 8.11
N TYR A 109 -5.91 -13.58 7.73
CA TYR A 109 -6.42 -12.89 6.56
C TYR A 109 -5.44 -12.98 5.40
N PHE A 110 -5.96 -12.95 4.17
CA PHE A 110 -5.14 -12.91 2.97
C PHE A 110 -5.15 -11.47 2.44
N TYR A 111 -3.99 -10.84 2.43
CA TYR A 111 -3.81 -9.52 1.86
C TYR A 111 -2.42 -9.43 1.23
N GLY A 112 -2.31 -8.54 0.25
CA GLY A 112 -1.10 -8.26 -0.51
C GLY A 112 -1.03 -6.78 -0.80
N GLY A 113 0.11 -6.28 -1.23
CA GLY A 113 0.25 -4.88 -1.52
C GLY A 113 1.69 -4.47 -1.76
N CYS A 114 1.86 -3.20 -2.11
CA CYS A 114 3.14 -2.60 -2.48
C CYS A 114 4.21 -2.74 -1.41
N TYR A 115 3.80 -2.80 -0.13
CA TYR A 115 4.69 -2.99 0.99
C TYR A 115 5.48 -4.31 0.92
N TYR A 116 4.89 -5.38 0.40
CA TYR A 116 5.54 -6.69 0.27
C TYR A 116 6.40 -6.83 -0.99
N GLY A 117 6.73 -5.71 -1.65
CA GLY A 117 7.52 -5.66 -2.88
C GLY A 117 6.65 -5.64 -4.13
N SER A 118 7.08 -6.37 -5.17
CA SER A 118 6.55 -6.30 -6.53
C SER A 118 5.19 -6.99 -6.72
N TRP A 119 4.21 -6.79 -5.83
CA TRP A 119 2.97 -7.58 -5.85
C TRP A 119 1.84 -6.93 -6.69
N PRO A 120 1.30 -7.61 -7.74
CA PRO A 120 1.83 -8.78 -8.45
C PRO A 120 2.93 -8.44 -9.48
N TYR A 121 3.09 -7.16 -9.85
CA TYR A 121 4.14 -6.65 -10.76
C TYR A 121 4.81 -5.35 -10.29
N GLY A 122 4.65 -4.96 -9.03
CA GLY A 122 5.14 -3.67 -8.51
C GLY A 122 4.09 -2.58 -8.61
N CYS A 123 4.32 -1.53 -7.83
CA CYS A 123 3.42 -0.40 -7.69
C CYS A 123 4.02 0.85 -8.31
N TYR A 124 4.56 0.74 -9.52
CA TYR A 124 5.20 1.83 -10.24
C TYR A 124 4.99 1.64 -11.74
#